data_AF-I7M7I0-F1
#
_entry.id   AF-I7M7I0-F1
#
_cell.length_a   1.000
_cell.length_b   1.000
_cell.length_c   1.000
_cell.angle_alpha   90.00
_cell.angle_beta   90.00
_cell.angle_gamma   90.00
#
_symmetry.space_group_name_H-M   'P 1'
#
loop_
_entity.id
_entity.type
_entity.pdbx_description
1 polymer ?
#
loop_
_entity_poly.entity_id
_entity_poly.type
_entity_poly.pdbx_seq_one_letter_code
_entity_poly.pdbx_strand_id
1 'polypeptide(L)'
;MQQSDLQNPGLVQQPGQIQYGVQIPQQSAAAHQPQVQALPRMVEIPMKQGEVMSQYLVRKQVYKNAFKDLNDHDKAYCYANIYANITFLYAKYPPSLTEKVMKYAPQA
;
A
#
# COMPACT_ATOMS: atom_id res chain seq x y z
N MET A 1 -14.19 -45.15 59.43
CA MET A 1 -15.31 -45.80 58.75
C MET A 1 -14.81 -46.31 57.41
N GLN A 2 -15.06 -47.60 57.15
CA GLN A 2 -15.20 -48.31 55.86
C GLN A 2 -14.02 -48.23 54.85
N GLN A 3 -13.30 -49.33 54.61
CA GLN A 3 -13.62 -50.44 53.66
C GLN A 3 -13.61 -49.93 52.21
N SER A 4 -13.02 -50.57 51.19
CA SER A 4 -12.55 -51.93 50.95
C SER A 4 -11.62 -51.88 49.72
N ASP A 5 -10.49 -52.57 49.74
CA ASP A 5 -10.26 -53.87 49.09
C ASP A 5 -10.30 -53.91 47.55
N LEU A 6 -9.44 -54.79 47.04
CA LEU A 6 -9.64 -55.66 45.89
C LEU A 6 -9.07 -55.26 44.51
N GLN A 7 -7.98 -55.98 44.20
CA GLN A 7 -7.80 -56.85 43.02
C GLN A 7 -7.47 -56.27 41.63
N ASN A 8 -6.21 -56.57 41.26
CA ASN A 8 -5.68 -57.00 39.94
C ASN A 8 -6.74 -57.70 39.04
N PRO A 9 -6.62 -57.66 37.69
CA PRO A 9 -5.58 -58.44 37.02
C PRO A 9 -4.94 -57.73 35.80
N GLY A 10 -3.66 -58.01 35.57
CA GLY A 10 -2.98 -57.62 34.34
C GLY A 10 -3.48 -58.37 33.11
N LEU A 11 -3.25 -57.82 31.93
CA LEU A 11 -3.21 -58.58 30.68
C LEU A 11 -2.23 -57.92 29.68
N VAL A 12 -1.16 -58.67 29.41
CA VAL A 12 -0.65 -59.03 28.08
C VAL A 12 0.00 -57.94 27.22
N GLN A 13 1.34 -57.97 27.20
CA GLN A 13 2.12 -57.62 26.02
C GLN A 13 1.90 -58.68 24.93
N GLN A 14 1.53 -58.26 23.72
CA GLN A 14 1.76 -59.02 22.49
C GLN A 14 2.42 -58.09 21.47
N PRO A 15 3.64 -58.41 20.98
CA PRO A 15 4.23 -57.75 19.83
C PRO A 15 3.86 -58.50 18.56
N GLY A 16 3.34 -57.81 17.55
CA GLY A 16 3.23 -58.38 16.22
C GLY A 16 2.27 -57.66 15.30
N GLN A 17 2.73 -57.48 14.05
CA GLN A 17 1.98 -57.22 12.82
C GLN A 17 1.86 -55.74 12.42
N ILE A 18 2.74 -55.39 11.46
CA ILE A 18 2.76 -54.17 10.66
C ILE A 18 1.54 -54.16 9.74
N GLN A 19 0.78 -53.06 9.69
CA GLN A 19 -0.24 -52.87 8.66
C GLN A 19 -0.13 -51.48 8.01
N TYR A 20 0.11 -51.51 6.71
CA TYR A 20 0.34 -50.38 5.82
C TYR A 20 -0.91 -49.51 5.68
N GLY A 21 -0.77 -48.21 5.98
CA GLY A 21 -1.75 -47.17 5.67
C GLY A 21 -1.11 -46.11 4.77
N VAL A 22 -1.61 -46.00 3.54
CA VAL A 22 -1.21 -45.01 2.53
C VAL A 22 -1.48 -43.60 3.06
N GLN A 23 -0.43 -42.79 3.28
CA GLN A 23 -0.57 -41.37 3.56
C GLN A 23 -0.84 -40.62 2.25
N ILE A 24 -2.06 -40.13 2.08
CA ILE A 24 -2.40 -39.16 1.05
C ILE A 24 -1.86 -37.80 1.55
N PRO A 25 -0.95 -37.12 0.83
CA PRO A 25 -0.57 -35.76 1.22
C PRO A 25 -1.76 -34.83 0.98
N GLN A 26 -2.36 -34.38 2.07
CA GLN A 26 -3.36 -33.33 2.11
C GLN A 26 -2.68 -32.03 1.65
N GLN A 27 -2.74 -31.75 0.35
CA GLN A 27 -2.35 -30.46 -0.22
C GLN A 27 -3.31 -29.40 0.33
N SER A 28 -2.87 -28.72 1.38
CA SER A 28 -3.46 -27.47 1.84
C SER A 28 -3.41 -26.47 0.70
N ALA A 29 -4.52 -26.30 0.00
CA ALA A 29 -4.72 -25.22 -0.96
C ALA A 29 -4.56 -23.90 -0.19
N ALA A 30 -3.37 -23.30 -0.29
CA ALA A 30 -3.12 -21.96 0.18
C ALA A 30 -4.03 -21.03 -0.62
N ALA A 31 -5.15 -20.63 0.00
CA ALA A 31 -6.01 -19.59 -0.49
C ALA A 31 -5.15 -18.33 -0.71
N HIS A 32 -4.86 -18.04 -1.98
CA HIS A 32 -4.28 -16.78 -2.38
C HIS A 32 -5.33 -15.71 -2.12
N GLN A 33 -5.30 -15.12 -0.91
CA GLN A 33 -5.98 -13.87 -0.68
C GLN A 33 -5.32 -12.82 -1.58
N PRO A 34 -6.03 -12.18 -2.51
CA PRO A 34 -5.49 -11.06 -3.25
C PRO A 34 -5.14 -9.98 -2.24
N GLN A 35 -3.85 -9.72 -2.07
CA GLN A 35 -3.37 -8.61 -1.26
C GLN A 35 -3.88 -7.33 -1.93
N VAL A 36 -4.90 -6.72 -1.31
CA VAL A 36 -5.40 -5.40 -1.69
C VAL A 36 -4.23 -4.43 -1.53
N GLN A 37 -3.59 -4.06 -2.65
CA GLN A 37 -2.57 -3.04 -2.66
C GLN A 37 -3.18 -1.75 -2.10
N ALA A 38 -2.71 -1.32 -0.93
CA ALA A 38 -3.15 -0.08 -0.32
C ALA A 38 -2.78 1.07 -1.28
N LEU A 39 -3.78 1.84 -1.72
CA LEU A 39 -3.54 3.07 -2.46
C LEU A 39 -2.62 3.97 -1.64
N PRO A 40 -1.57 4.56 -2.23
CA PRO A 40 -0.67 5.43 -1.50
C PRO A 40 -1.45 6.62 -0.95
N ARG A 41 -1.28 6.88 0.35
CA ARG A 41 -1.92 8.02 1.00
C ARG A 41 -1.41 9.31 0.37
N MET A 42 -2.36 10.15 -0.05
CA MET A 42 -2.06 11.48 -0.55
C MET A 42 -1.43 12.32 0.56
N VAL A 43 -0.17 12.71 0.38
CA VAL A 43 0.53 13.64 1.29
C VAL A 43 0.14 15.06 0.89
N GLU A 44 -0.19 15.93 1.84
CA GLU A 44 -0.40 17.35 1.54
C GLU A 44 0.93 18.10 1.46
N ILE A 45 1.07 19.00 0.49
CA ILE A 45 2.28 19.83 0.34
C ILE A 45 2.15 21.10 1.20
N PRO A 46 3.23 21.55 1.86
CA PRO A 46 3.18 22.76 2.68
C PRO A 46 3.15 24.03 1.82
N MET A 47 2.62 25.10 2.40
CA MET A 47 2.75 26.47 1.89
C MET A 47 4.17 26.99 2.14
N LYS A 48 4.77 27.63 1.14
CA LYS A 48 6.14 28.17 1.26
C LYS A 48 6.13 29.52 1.98
N GLN A 49 7.23 29.86 2.65
CA GLN A 49 7.40 31.18 3.24
C GLN A 49 7.36 32.26 2.14
N GLY A 50 6.51 33.28 2.33
CA GLY A 50 6.32 34.36 1.35
C GLY A 50 5.45 34.00 0.13
N GLU A 51 4.92 32.78 0.05
CA GLU A 51 3.94 32.42 -0.97
C GLU A 51 2.60 33.09 -0.70
N VAL A 52 1.96 33.65 -1.75
CA VAL A 52 0.62 34.20 -1.60
C VAL A 52 -0.40 33.06 -1.50
N MET A 53 -1.39 33.18 -0.61
CA MET A 53 -2.39 32.12 -0.38
C MET A 53 -3.06 31.63 -1.68
N SER A 54 -3.41 32.54 -2.59
CA SER A 54 -3.99 32.18 -3.89
C SER A 54 -3.04 31.34 -4.76
N GLN A 55 -1.75 31.65 -4.75
CA GLN A 55 -0.72 30.88 -5.46
C GLN A 55 -0.52 29.49 -4.84
N TYR A 56 -0.51 29.43 -3.50
CA TYR A 56 -0.46 28.17 -2.77
C TYR A 56 -1.63 27.25 -3.12
N LEU A 57 -2.87 27.77 -3.12
CA LEU A 57 -4.05 26.98 -3.45
C LEU A 57 -3.99 26.41 -4.87
N VAL A 58 -3.54 27.22 -5.84
CA VAL A 58 -3.32 26.77 -7.22
C VAL A 58 -2.24 25.68 -7.28
N ARG A 59 -1.08 25.91 -6.65
CA ARG A 59 0.01 24.92 -6.61
C ARG A 59 -0.42 23.61 -5.94
N LYS A 60 -1.17 23.71 -4.85
CA LYS A 60 -1.76 22.56 -4.15
C LYS A 60 -2.69 21.79 -5.08
N GLN A 61 -3.55 22.47 -5.85
CA GLN A 61 -4.45 21.82 -6.80
C GLN A 61 -3.70 21.11 -7.94
N VAL A 62 -2.67 21.74 -8.51
CA VAL A 62 -1.83 21.11 -9.55
C VAL A 62 -1.15 19.87 -9.01
N TYR A 63 -0.63 19.91 -7.79
CA TYR A 63 -0.10 18.73 -7.12
C TYR A 63 -1.14 17.62 -6.99
N LYS A 64 -2.39 17.95 -6.61
CA LYS A 64 -3.48 16.95 -6.53
C LYS A 64 -3.73 16.28 -7.88
N ASN A 65 -3.78 17.08 -8.94
CA ASN A 65 -4.00 16.61 -10.31
C ASN A 65 -2.86 15.71 -10.79
N ALA A 66 -1.61 16.13 -10.57
CA ALA A 66 -0.42 15.37 -10.96
C ALA A 66 -0.27 14.08 -10.15
N PHE A 67 -0.50 14.11 -8.83
CA PHE A 67 -0.41 12.92 -7.98
C PHE A 67 -1.45 11.86 -8.38
N LYS A 68 -2.67 12.29 -8.74
CA LYS A 68 -3.72 11.37 -9.23
C LYS A 68 -3.33 10.63 -10.51
N ASP A 69 -2.56 11.26 -11.40
CA ASP A 69 -2.14 10.69 -12.69
C ASP A 69 -0.82 9.91 -12.60
N LEU A 70 0.14 10.44 -11.85
CA LEU A 70 1.50 9.90 -11.77
C LEU A 70 1.71 8.91 -10.62
N ASN A 71 0.87 8.98 -9.58
CA ASN A 71 0.98 8.19 -8.36
C ASN A 71 2.37 8.27 -7.69
N ASP A 72 3.05 9.41 -7.85
CA ASP A 72 4.42 9.66 -7.43
C ASP A 72 4.50 11.04 -6.78
N HIS A 73 4.81 11.05 -5.49
CA HIS A 73 4.82 12.27 -4.67
C HIS A 73 5.85 13.29 -5.17
N ASP A 74 7.07 12.84 -5.45
CA ASP A 74 8.17 13.72 -5.78
C ASP A 74 8.01 14.31 -7.18
N LYS A 75 7.53 13.50 -8.14
CA LYS A 75 7.16 14.00 -9.46
C LYS A 75 6.02 15.00 -9.39
N ALA A 76 4.95 14.70 -8.64
CA ALA A 76 3.83 15.61 -8.49
C ALA A 76 4.25 16.93 -7.82
N TYR A 77 5.09 16.87 -6.79
CA TYR A 77 5.64 18.04 -6.12
C TYR A 77 6.49 18.89 -7.08
N CYS A 78 7.37 18.25 -7.85
CA CYS A 78 8.19 18.90 -8.86
C CYS A 78 7.33 19.60 -9.93
N TYR A 79 6.33 18.90 -10.48
CA TYR A 79 5.45 19.45 -11.51
C TYR A 79 4.63 20.63 -10.99
N ALA A 80 4.11 20.55 -9.77
CA ALA A 80 3.39 21.67 -9.14
C ALA A 80 4.28 22.91 -8.96
N ASN A 81 5.55 22.73 -8.60
CA ASN A 81 6.50 23.82 -8.49
C ASN A 81 6.87 24.42 -9.85
N ILE A 82 7.11 23.58 -10.86
CA ILE A 82 7.39 24.05 -12.23
C ILE A 82 6.20 24.87 -12.76
N TYR A 83 4.97 24.39 -12.54
CA TYR A 83 3.76 25.12 -12.90
C TYR A 83 3.73 26.50 -12.27
N ALA A 84 3.90 26.56 -10.94
CA ALA A 84 3.90 27.83 -10.21
C ALA A 84 4.99 28.79 -10.70
N ASN A 85 6.18 28.27 -11.03
CA ASN A 85 7.28 29.06 -11.57
C ASN A 85 6.94 29.64 -12.96
N ILE A 86 6.30 28.85 -13.83
CA ILE A 86 5.86 29.32 -15.15
C ILE A 86 4.77 30.39 -15.01
N THR A 87 3.73 30.12 -14.20
CA THR A 87 2.53 30.96 -14.12
C THR A 87 2.72 32.25 -13.32
N PHE A 88 3.43 32.18 -12.19
CA PHE A 88 3.53 33.32 -11.26
C PHE A 88 4.87 34.06 -11.33
N LEU A 89 5.93 33.36 -11.74
CA LEU A 89 7.28 33.93 -11.84
C LEU A 89 7.74 34.11 -13.29
N TYR A 90 6.92 33.73 -14.28
CA TYR A 90 7.22 33.81 -15.71
C TYR A 90 8.53 33.10 -16.10
N ALA A 91 8.89 32.06 -15.35
CA ALA A 91 10.08 31.27 -15.61
C ALA A 91 9.93 30.45 -16.91
N LYS A 92 11.00 30.38 -17.70
CA LYS A 92 11.03 29.63 -18.96
C LYS A 92 11.60 28.24 -18.73
N TYR A 93 10.92 27.22 -19.25
CA TYR A 93 11.34 25.82 -19.27
C TYR A 93 11.28 25.28 -20.71
N PRO A 94 11.96 24.15 -21.01
CA PRO A 94 11.85 23.50 -22.31
C PRO A 94 10.39 23.22 -22.69
N PRO A 95 9.98 23.40 -23.97
CA PRO A 95 8.58 23.23 -24.38
C PRO A 95 7.96 21.89 -23.98
N SER A 96 8.73 20.80 -24.12
CA SER A 96 8.30 19.45 -23.75
C SER A 96 8.00 19.28 -22.26
N LEU A 97 8.63 20.07 -21.39
CA LEU A 97 8.35 20.06 -19.95
C LEU A 97 7.17 20.97 -19.62
N THR A 98 7.11 22.15 -20.25
CA THR A 98 5.99 23.09 -20.11
C THR A 98 4.67 22.41 -20.46
N GLU A 99 4.59 21.74 -21.62
CA GLU A 99 3.39 21.02 -22.06
C GLU A 99 2.96 19.94 -21.06
N LYS A 100 3.91 19.14 -20.55
CA LYS A 100 3.64 18.10 -19.55
C LYS A 100 3.03 18.67 -18.28
N VAL A 101 3.56 19.79 -17.80
CA VAL A 101 3.13 20.40 -16.55
C VAL A 101 1.79 21.13 -16.72
N MET A 102 1.58 21.79 -17.86
CA MET A 102 0.34 22.50 -18.16
C MET A 102 -0.88 21.58 -18.31
N LYS A 103 -0.68 20.28 -18.60
CA LYS A 103 -1.75 19.25 -18.55
C LYS A 103 -2.49 19.23 -17.20
N TYR A 104 -1.80 19.57 -16.11
CA TYR A 104 -2.34 19.50 -14.75
C TYR A 104 -2.91 20.83 -14.25
N ALA A 105 -3.00 21.85 -15.11
CA ALA A 105 -3.56 23.15 -14.77
C ALA A 105 -4.99 23.02 -14.18
N PRO A 106 -5.38 23.89 -13.22
CA PRO A 106 -6.76 23.92 -12.75
C PRO A 106 -7.72 24.26 -13.89
N GLN A 107 -8.85 23.57 -13.97
CA GLN A 107 -9.92 23.93 -14.91
C GLN A 107 -10.70 25.14 -14.36
N ALA A 108 -11.04 26.06 -15.26
CA ALA A 108 -11.80 27.28 -14.97
C ALA A 108 -13.29 27.00 -14.77
#